data_AF-A0A7W3VK98-F1
#
_entry.id   AF-A0A7W3VK98-F1
#
_cell.length_a   1.000
_cell.length_b   1.000
_cell.length_c   1.000
_cell.angle_alpha   90.00
_cell.angle_beta   90.00
_cell.angle_gamma   90.00
#
_symmetry.space_group_name_H-M   'P 1'
#
loop_
_entity.id
_entity.type
_entity.pdbx_description
1 polymer ?
#
loop_
_entity_poly.entity_id
_entity_poly.type
_entity_poly.pdbx_seq_one_letter_code
_entity_poly.pdbx_strand_id
1 'polypeptide(L)'
;KDMFQTMQILQNQNSRCKNNTISAVISPTIVDSQKMSDRDLRALAVEFLLGLQIDPTKAQFIAFVHTEKEHKHIHIIANRIDENGKALKDNYIGFEAQRVAHEIALKYGWTSIRQENENKKQRANNTNLIAKNTIKTAHREVLRQEPKDLQQYIRLMLEKDIEVKPTINKQGNIQGYRFIHLPTNTNLKA
;
A
#
# COMPACT_ATOMS: atom_id res chain seq x y z
N LYS A 1 -5.65 12.36 31.56
CA LYS A 1 -4.91 11.65 32.63
C LYS A 1 -5.79 10.58 33.28
N ASP A 2 -7.03 10.94 33.65
CA ASP A 2 -7.99 10.02 34.27
C ASP A 2 -8.29 8.76 33.43
N MET A 3 -8.65 8.91 32.14
CA MET A 3 -8.97 7.76 31.27
C MET A 3 -7.86 6.72 31.13
N PHE A 4 -6.58 7.15 31.04
CA PHE A 4 -5.46 6.21 30.98
C PHE A 4 -5.29 5.43 32.29
N GLN A 5 -5.56 6.06 33.43
CA GLN A 5 -5.55 5.38 34.72
C GLN A 5 -6.69 4.37 34.80
N THR A 6 -7.89 4.73 34.33
CA THR A 6 -9.02 3.79 34.26
C THR A 6 -8.75 2.62 33.32
N MET A 7 -8.07 2.84 32.19
CA MET A 7 -7.61 1.77 31.31
C MET A 7 -6.65 0.82 32.04
N GLN A 8 -5.69 1.38 32.78
CA GLN A 8 -4.69 0.60 33.50
C GLN A 8 -5.30 -0.33 34.56
N ILE A 9 -6.42 0.08 35.18
CA ILE A 9 -7.16 -0.77 36.13
C ILE A 9 -7.62 -2.07 35.47
N LEU A 10 -8.25 -2.00 34.29
CA LEU A 10 -8.67 -3.20 33.56
C LEU A 10 -7.46 -4.00 33.05
N GLN A 11 -6.43 -3.31 32.56
CA GLN A 11 -5.22 -3.96 32.06
C GLN A 11 -4.52 -4.82 33.11
N ASN A 12 -4.53 -4.38 34.37
CA ASN A 12 -3.96 -5.11 35.49
C ASN A 12 -4.73 -6.40 35.85
N GLN A 13 -5.97 -6.56 35.37
CA GLN A 13 -6.74 -7.80 35.57
C GLN A 13 -6.21 -8.97 34.72
N ASN A 14 -5.36 -8.71 33.73
CA ASN A 14 -4.80 -9.74 32.85
C ASN A 14 -3.28 -9.66 32.74
N SER A 15 -2.59 -10.29 33.69
CA SER A 15 -1.11 -10.35 33.71
C SER A 15 -0.48 -11.11 32.55
N ARG A 16 -1.27 -11.92 31.81
CA ARG A 16 -0.78 -12.68 30.63
C ARG A 16 -0.69 -11.80 29.38
N CYS A 17 -1.48 -10.74 29.30
CA CYS A 17 -1.53 -9.87 28.13
C CYS A 17 -0.50 -8.72 28.25
N LYS A 18 0.67 -8.90 27.61
CA LYS A 18 1.72 -7.88 27.58
C LYS A 18 1.33 -6.63 26.76
N ASN A 19 0.69 -6.85 25.61
CA ASN A 19 0.23 -5.79 24.71
C ASN A 19 -1.25 -5.55 24.93
N ASN A 20 -1.56 -4.66 25.87
CA ASN A 20 -2.89 -4.45 26.42
C ASN A 20 -3.66 -3.28 25.77
N THR A 21 -3.07 -2.66 24.76
CA THR A 21 -3.59 -1.48 24.07
C THR A 21 -3.48 -1.68 22.57
N ILE A 22 -4.53 -1.32 21.83
CA ILE A 22 -4.53 -1.21 20.37
C ILE A 22 -4.35 0.26 20.03
N SER A 23 -3.34 0.56 19.22
CA SER A 23 -3.11 1.90 18.67
C SER A 23 -3.32 1.85 17.16
N ALA A 24 -4.15 2.74 16.64
CA ALA A 24 -4.44 2.86 15.21
C ALA A 24 -4.45 4.32 14.78
N VAL A 25 -4.05 4.57 13.54
CA VAL A 25 -4.13 5.88 12.89
C VAL A 25 -5.00 5.75 11.66
N ILE A 26 -6.07 6.55 11.60
CA ILE A 26 -6.93 6.66 10.44
C ILE A 26 -6.60 7.97 9.73
N SER A 27 -6.18 7.88 8.48
CA SER A 27 -5.80 9.03 7.67
C SER A 27 -6.60 9.04 6.37
N PRO A 28 -7.74 9.75 6.31
CA PRO A 28 -8.37 10.09 5.05
C PRO A 28 -7.41 10.93 4.18
N THR A 29 -7.66 10.99 2.88
CA THR A 29 -6.83 11.82 1.99
C THR A 29 -6.93 13.31 2.38
N ILE A 30 -6.00 14.14 1.91
CA ILE A 30 -6.05 15.60 2.13
C ILE A 30 -7.42 16.15 1.68
N VAL A 31 -7.86 15.78 0.48
CA VAL A 31 -9.13 16.25 -0.11
C VAL A 31 -10.33 15.78 0.68
N ASP A 32 -10.33 14.53 1.14
CA ASP A 32 -11.47 13.98 1.89
C ASP A 32 -11.53 14.55 3.31
N SER A 33 -10.38 14.61 4.00
CA SER A 33 -10.28 15.11 5.37
C SER A 33 -10.65 16.59 5.52
N GLN A 34 -10.40 17.42 4.50
CA GLN A 34 -10.80 18.84 4.49
C GLN A 34 -12.32 19.03 4.46
N LYS A 35 -13.06 18.08 3.87
CA LYS A 35 -14.53 18.14 3.76
C LYS A 35 -15.24 17.63 5.03
N MET A 36 -14.50 16.99 5.93
CA MET A 36 -15.06 16.37 7.13
C MET A 36 -15.22 17.36 8.28
N SER A 37 -16.41 17.38 8.86
CA SER A 37 -16.70 17.98 10.16
C SER A 37 -16.20 17.10 11.31
N ASP A 38 -16.16 17.64 12.52
CA ASP A 38 -15.83 16.85 13.73
C ASP A 38 -16.84 15.71 13.97
N ARG A 39 -18.10 15.90 13.54
CA ARG A 39 -19.12 14.84 13.59
C ARG A 39 -18.75 13.68 12.66
N ASP A 40 -18.29 13.99 11.45
CA ASP A 40 -17.89 12.98 10.47
C ASP A 40 -16.65 12.22 10.94
N LEU A 41 -15.68 12.93 11.54
CA LEU A 41 -14.48 12.30 12.11
C LEU A 41 -14.82 11.40 13.29
N ARG A 42 -15.76 11.80 14.15
CA ARG A 42 -16.26 10.94 15.23
C ARG A 42 -16.95 9.70 14.66
N ALA A 43 -17.81 9.85 13.65
CA ALA A 43 -18.48 8.72 13.01
C ALA A 43 -17.47 7.76 12.38
N LEU A 44 -16.44 8.29 11.70
CA LEU A 44 -15.35 7.50 11.12
C LEU A 44 -14.60 6.68 12.18
N ALA A 45 -14.25 7.29 13.32
CA ALA A 45 -13.57 6.59 14.41
C ALA A 45 -14.43 5.44 14.98
N VAL A 46 -15.73 5.68 15.16
CA VAL A 46 -16.69 4.69 15.65
C VAL A 46 -16.87 3.54 14.64
N GLU A 47 -17.05 3.85 13.36
CA GLU A 47 -17.17 2.83 12.30
C GLU A 47 -15.91 1.96 12.21
N PHE A 48 -14.73 2.56 12.36
CA PHE A 48 -13.47 1.83 12.35
C PHE A 48 -13.33 0.89 13.54
N LEU A 49 -13.67 1.35 14.75
CA LEU A 49 -13.68 0.50 15.96
C LEU A 49 -14.64 -0.68 15.81
N LEU A 50 -15.86 -0.42 15.32
CA LEU A 50 -16.86 -1.46 15.05
C LEU A 50 -16.36 -2.47 14.02
N GLY A 51 -15.69 -2.02 12.96
CA GLY A 51 -15.07 -2.90 11.96
C GLY A 51 -13.98 -3.79 12.55
N LEU A 52 -13.26 -3.31 13.57
CA LEU A 52 -12.30 -4.09 14.36
C LEU A 52 -12.94 -4.98 15.44
N GLN A 53 -14.27 -5.07 15.49
CA GLN A 53 -15.04 -5.78 16.52
C GLN A 53 -14.80 -5.22 17.93
N ILE A 54 -14.47 -3.94 18.02
CA ILE A 54 -14.33 -3.18 19.27
C ILE A 54 -15.63 -2.39 19.43
N ASP A 55 -16.50 -2.84 20.33
CA ASP A 55 -17.75 -2.14 20.63
C ASP A 55 -17.47 -0.86 21.41
N PRO A 56 -17.66 0.34 20.83
CA PRO A 56 -17.35 1.61 21.48
C PRO A 56 -18.27 1.92 22.67
N THR A 57 -19.34 1.15 22.89
CA THR A 57 -20.22 1.28 24.07
C THR A 57 -19.69 0.49 25.27
N LYS A 58 -18.79 -0.46 25.06
CA LYS A 58 -18.24 -1.35 26.10
C LYS A 58 -16.74 -1.18 26.28
N ALA A 59 -16.01 -0.98 25.19
CA ALA A 59 -14.56 -0.84 25.20
C ALA A 59 -14.16 0.59 25.59
N GLN A 60 -13.14 0.70 26.44
CA GLN A 60 -12.49 1.98 26.71
C GLN A 60 -11.64 2.37 25.51
N PHE A 61 -11.84 3.57 24.96
CA PHE A 61 -10.97 4.12 23.93
C PHE A 61 -10.84 5.64 24.04
N ILE A 62 -9.77 6.15 23.45
CA ILE A 62 -9.48 7.57 23.30
C ILE A 62 -9.24 7.80 21.82
N ALA A 63 -9.97 8.74 21.23
CA ALA A 63 -9.74 9.18 19.86
C ALA A 63 -9.42 10.68 19.86
N PHE A 64 -8.34 11.06 19.18
CA PHE A 64 -7.95 12.46 19.04
C PHE A 64 -7.58 12.78 17.59
N VAL A 65 -8.03 13.94 17.15
CA VAL A 65 -7.80 14.44 15.79
C VAL A 65 -6.58 15.35 15.83
N HIS A 66 -5.62 15.10 14.95
CA HIS A 66 -4.53 16.04 14.68
C HIS A 66 -4.82 16.77 13.37
N THR A 67 -4.59 18.08 13.40
CA THR A 67 -4.73 18.99 12.25
C THR A 67 -3.41 19.67 11.87
N GLU A 68 -2.30 19.26 12.50
CA GLU A 68 -0.97 19.88 12.34
C GLU A 68 -0.37 19.67 10.94
N LYS A 69 -0.90 18.72 10.16
CA LYS A 69 -0.49 18.45 8.77
C LYS A 69 -1.63 18.83 7.83
N GLU A 70 -1.35 18.86 6.52
CA GLU A 70 -2.34 19.17 5.47
C GLU A 70 -3.57 18.25 5.48
N HIS A 71 -3.45 17.04 6.06
CA HIS A 71 -4.57 16.11 6.26
C HIS A 71 -4.92 16.00 7.74
N LYS A 72 -6.23 15.97 8.05
CA LYS A 72 -6.70 15.57 9.38
C LYS A 72 -6.53 14.06 9.54
N HIS A 73 -5.90 13.62 10.61
CA HIS A 73 -5.82 12.19 10.96
C HIS A 73 -6.27 11.93 12.39
N ILE A 74 -6.84 10.76 12.61
CA ILE A 74 -7.40 10.34 13.89
C ILE A 74 -6.46 9.30 14.49
N HIS A 75 -5.92 9.59 15.66
CA HIS A 75 -5.27 8.59 16.50
C HIS A 75 -6.30 7.96 17.41
N ILE A 76 -6.32 6.63 17.47
CA ILE A 76 -7.20 5.85 18.31
C ILE A 76 -6.33 4.97 19.22
N ILE A 77 -6.59 5.06 20.51
CA ILE A 77 -6.01 4.21 21.54
C ILE A 77 -7.18 3.47 22.20
N ALA A 78 -7.29 2.16 21.99
CA ALA A 78 -8.34 1.33 22.57
C ALA A 78 -7.75 0.33 23.56
N ASN A 79 -8.45 0.11 24.68
CA ASN A 79 -8.07 -0.90 25.65
C ASN A 79 -8.39 -2.28 25.06
N ARG A 80 -7.41 -3.18 25.12
CA ARG A 80 -7.58 -4.54 24.65
C ARG A 80 -8.25 -5.42 25.70
N ILE A 81 -8.20 -5.02 26.96
CA ILE A 81 -8.78 -5.77 28.08
C ILE A 81 -10.19 -5.24 28.35
N ASP A 82 -11.16 -6.16 28.33
CA ASP A 82 -12.55 -5.86 28.67
C ASP A 82 -12.77 -5.82 30.19
N GLU A 83 -14.00 -5.50 30.59
CA GLU A 83 -14.45 -5.43 31.99
C GLU A 83 -14.34 -6.76 32.75
N ASN A 84 -14.21 -7.88 32.05
CA ASN A 84 -14.04 -9.22 32.63
C ASN A 84 -12.57 -9.66 32.65
N GLY A 85 -11.62 -8.77 32.35
CA GLY A 85 -10.20 -9.08 32.26
C GLY A 85 -9.83 -9.91 31.03
N LYS A 86 -10.73 -10.07 30.05
CA LYS A 86 -10.46 -10.84 28.84
C LYS A 86 -9.82 -9.95 27.78
N ALA A 87 -8.73 -10.42 27.20
CA ALA A 87 -8.07 -9.74 26.09
C ALA A 87 -8.80 -10.00 24.76
N LEU A 88 -9.10 -8.94 24.02
CA LEU A 88 -9.50 -9.01 22.62
C LEU A 88 -8.43 -9.75 21.79
N LYS A 89 -8.82 -10.49 20.76
CA LYS A 89 -7.82 -11.16 19.91
C LYS A 89 -7.12 -10.12 19.03
N ASP A 90 -5.80 -10.15 18.97
CA ASP A 90 -4.96 -9.25 18.17
C ASP A 90 -4.33 -9.95 16.94
N ASN A 91 -4.66 -11.22 16.73
CA ASN A 91 -4.20 -11.97 15.56
C ASN A 91 -4.56 -11.20 14.29
N TYR A 92 -3.55 -10.86 13.50
CA TYR A 92 -3.72 -10.12 12.23
C TYR A 92 -4.43 -8.77 12.36
N ILE A 93 -4.43 -8.14 13.55
CA ILE A 93 -5.15 -6.87 13.77
C ILE A 93 -4.72 -5.76 12.81
N GLY A 94 -3.45 -5.73 12.40
CA GLY A 94 -2.97 -4.77 11.39
C GLY A 94 -3.54 -5.02 9.99
N PHE A 95 -3.75 -6.29 9.62
CA PHE A 95 -4.40 -6.65 8.37
C PHE A 95 -5.89 -6.34 8.40
N GLU A 96 -6.57 -6.66 9.51
CA GLU A 96 -7.98 -6.31 9.71
C GLU A 96 -8.19 -4.79 9.70
N ALA A 97 -7.30 -4.02 10.33
CA ALA A 97 -7.33 -2.56 10.28
C ALA A 97 -7.21 -2.02 8.84
N GLN A 98 -6.32 -2.59 8.03
CA GLN A 98 -6.20 -2.22 6.61
C GLN A 98 -7.45 -2.60 5.81
N ARG A 99 -8.05 -3.77 6.07
CA ARG A 99 -9.29 -4.22 5.43
C ARG A 99 -10.46 -3.29 5.77
N VAL A 100 -10.65 -2.98 7.05
CA VAL A 100 -11.71 -2.08 7.54
C VAL A 100 -11.52 -0.68 6.97
N ALA A 101 -10.30 -0.13 6.99
CA ALA A 101 -10.03 1.19 6.39
C ALA A 101 -10.36 1.22 4.89
N HIS A 102 -10.07 0.15 4.16
CA HIS A 102 -10.42 0.01 2.75
C HIS A 102 -11.95 -0.05 2.55
N GLU A 103 -12.67 -0.85 3.32
CA GLU A 103 -14.13 -0.97 3.25
C GLU A 103 -14.84 0.34 3.57
N ILE A 104 -14.37 1.05 4.60
CA ILE A 104 -14.83 2.40 4.93
C ILE A 104 -14.57 3.34 3.75
N ALA A 105 -13.36 3.38 3.20
CA ALA A 105 -13.06 4.23 2.05
C ALA A 105 -14.03 3.96 0.88
N LEU A 106 -14.31 2.70 0.55
CA LEU A 106 -15.28 2.34 -0.48
C LEU A 106 -16.70 2.84 -0.16
N LYS A 107 -17.15 2.68 1.09
CA LYS A 107 -18.47 3.14 1.55
C LYS A 107 -18.65 4.65 1.38
N TYR A 108 -17.60 5.42 1.62
CA TYR A 108 -17.60 6.88 1.45
C TYR A 108 -17.30 7.34 0.01
N GLY A 109 -17.08 6.40 -0.93
CA GLY A 109 -16.68 6.73 -2.31
C GLY A 109 -15.26 7.29 -2.43
N TRP A 110 -14.41 7.07 -1.43
CA TRP A 110 -13.02 7.50 -1.41
C TRP A 110 -12.09 6.50 -2.08
N THR A 111 -10.95 6.98 -2.55
CA THR A 111 -9.88 6.10 -3.04
C THR A 111 -9.04 5.60 -1.89
N SER A 112 -9.01 4.29 -1.71
CA SER A 112 -8.11 3.65 -0.75
C SER A 112 -6.69 3.47 -1.32
N ILE A 113 -5.69 3.43 -0.45
CA ILE A 113 -4.30 3.10 -0.81
C ILE A 113 -4.21 1.74 -1.53
N ARG A 114 -5.07 0.79 -1.13
CA ARG A 114 -5.15 -0.53 -1.78
C ARG A 114 -5.54 -0.40 -3.25
N GLN A 115 -6.61 0.34 -3.56
CA GLN A 115 -7.04 0.59 -4.95
C GLN A 115 -5.97 1.35 -5.73
N GLU A 116 -5.35 2.36 -5.12
CA GLU A 116 -4.28 3.12 -5.78
C GLU A 116 -3.10 2.22 -6.17
N ASN A 117 -2.70 1.32 -5.27
CA ASN A 117 -1.64 0.35 -5.53
C ASN A 117 -2.03 -0.67 -6.59
N GLU A 118 -3.27 -1.16 -6.58
CA GLU A 118 -3.79 -2.07 -7.62
C GLU A 118 -3.80 -1.37 -8.99
N ASN A 119 -4.27 -0.12 -9.05
CA ASN A 119 -4.25 0.69 -10.27
C ASN A 119 -2.82 0.94 -10.78
N LYS A 120 -1.86 1.26 -9.89
CA LYS A 120 -0.44 1.41 -10.24
C LYS A 120 0.14 0.12 -10.82
N LYS A 121 -0.15 -1.02 -10.20
CA LYS A 121 0.27 -2.34 -10.69
C LYS A 121 -0.33 -2.64 -12.06
N GLN A 122 -1.63 -2.38 -12.25
CA GLN A 122 -2.29 -2.60 -13.54
C GLN A 122 -1.71 -1.71 -14.65
N ARG A 123 -1.46 -0.43 -14.36
CA ARG A 123 -0.78 0.49 -15.28
C ARG A 123 0.60 -0.03 -15.65
N ALA A 124 1.41 -0.41 -14.66
CA ALA A 124 2.74 -0.98 -14.91
C ALA A 124 2.69 -2.26 -15.75
N ASN A 125 1.72 -3.15 -15.49
CA ASN A 125 1.52 -4.36 -16.28
C ASN A 125 1.14 -4.05 -17.73
N ASN A 126 0.25 -3.09 -17.96
CA ASN A 126 -0.14 -2.66 -19.30
C ASN A 126 1.05 -2.05 -20.05
N THR A 127 1.81 -1.17 -19.39
CA THR A 127 3.03 -0.59 -19.95
C THR A 127 4.06 -1.67 -20.32
N ASN A 128 4.26 -2.66 -19.44
CA ASN A 128 5.14 -3.79 -19.69
C ASN A 128 4.67 -4.66 -20.87
N LEU A 129 3.35 -4.86 -21.00
CA LEU A 129 2.77 -5.62 -22.11
C LEU A 129 2.99 -4.91 -23.45
N ILE A 130 2.78 -3.59 -23.49
CA ILE A 130 3.04 -2.76 -24.67
C ILE A 130 4.53 -2.87 -25.04
N ALA A 131 5.43 -2.58 -24.11
CA ALA A 131 6.87 -2.65 -24.36
C ALA A 131 7.32 -4.04 -24.84
N LYS A 132 6.81 -5.12 -24.24
CA LYS A 132 7.12 -6.49 -24.63
C LYS A 132 6.69 -6.78 -26.07
N ASN A 133 5.50 -6.34 -26.45
CA ASN A 133 4.98 -6.54 -27.81
C ASN A 133 5.74 -5.70 -28.84
N THR A 134 6.09 -4.45 -28.51
CA THR A 134 6.92 -3.59 -29.36
C THR A 134 8.31 -4.19 -29.56
N ILE A 135 8.98 -4.60 -28.48
CA ILE A 135 10.30 -5.25 -28.55
C ILE A 135 10.25 -6.51 -29.42
N LYS A 136 9.22 -7.35 -29.23
CA LYS A 136 9.06 -8.58 -30.02
C LYS A 136 8.85 -8.29 -31.51
N THR A 137 8.10 -7.25 -31.84
CA THR A 137 7.82 -6.84 -33.22
C THR A 137 9.06 -6.27 -33.89
N ALA A 138 9.72 -5.32 -33.23
CA ALA A 138 10.99 -4.74 -33.66
C ALA A 138 12.06 -5.80 -33.88
N HIS A 139 12.22 -6.72 -32.93
CA HIS A 139 13.16 -7.83 -33.04
C HIS A 139 12.94 -8.65 -34.32
N ARG A 140 11.68 -9.03 -34.60
CA ARG A 140 11.35 -9.79 -35.82
C ARG A 140 11.64 -9.01 -37.10
N GLU A 141 11.35 -7.71 -37.11
CA GLU A 141 11.63 -6.84 -38.26
C GLU A 141 13.13 -6.67 -38.49
N VAL A 142 13.91 -6.48 -37.43
CA VAL A 142 15.37 -6.39 -37.52
C VAL A 142 15.96 -7.70 -38.01
N LEU A 143 15.50 -8.86 -37.51
CA LEU A 143 15.98 -10.16 -37.98
C LEU A 143 15.67 -10.41 -39.47
N ARG A 144 14.55 -9.91 -39.99
CA ARG A 144 14.23 -9.98 -41.43
C ARG A 144 15.17 -9.16 -42.31
N GLN A 145 15.88 -8.18 -41.74
CA GLN A 145 16.90 -7.40 -42.45
C GLN A 145 18.27 -8.10 -42.48
N GLU A 146 18.38 -9.29 -41.87
CA GLU A 146 19.59 -10.11 -41.83
C GLU A 146 20.85 -9.32 -41.40
N PRO A 147 20.87 -8.79 -40.16
CA PRO A 147 22.02 -8.03 -39.66
C PRO A 147 23.28 -8.89 -39.67
N LYS A 148 24.38 -8.32 -40.15
CA LYS A 148 25.67 -9.00 -40.34
C LYS A 148 26.32 -9.40 -39.01
N ASP A 149 26.10 -8.59 -37.98
CA ASP A 149 26.65 -8.83 -36.65
C ASP A 149 25.75 -8.25 -35.54
N LEU A 150 26.14 -8.51 -34.29
CA LEU A 150 25.43 -8.02 -33.12
C LEU A 150 25.42 -6.48 -33.03
N GLN A 151 26.46 -5.79 -33.49
CA GLN A 151 26.53 -4.33 -33.45
C GLN A 151 25.50 -3.71 -34.39
N GLN A 152 25.36 -4.28 -35.59
CA GLN A 152 24.33 -3.89 -36.54
C GLN A 152 22.94 -4.18 -35.99
N TYR A 153 22.72 -5.34 -35.33
CA TYR A 153 21.46 -5.64 -34.65
C TYR A 153 21.14 -4.59 -33.57
N ILE A 154 22.09 -4.25 -32.70
CA ILE A 154 21.92 -3.25 -31.64
C ILE A 154 21.53 -1.89 -32.23
N ARG A 155 22.21 -1.46 -33.30
CA ARG A 155 21.90 -0.19 -33.98
C ARG A 155 20.49 -0.18 -34.58
N LEU A 156 20.10 -1.24 -35.29
CA LEU A 156 18.76 -1.34 -35.90
C LEU A 156 17.64 -1.43 -34.84
N MET A 157 17.90 -2.03 -33.68
CA MET A 157 16.97 -2.00 -32.55
C MET A 157 16.86 -0.60 -31.94
N LEU A 158 17.98 0.14 -31.85
CA LEU A 158 18.00 1.50 -31.34
C LEU A 158 17.22 2.47 -32.23
N GLU A 159 17.27 2.30 -33.56
CA GLU A 159 16.43 3.03 -34.52
C GLU A 159 14.93 2.79 -34.32
N LYS A 160 14.55 1.74 -33.59
CA LYS A 160 13.17 1.42 -33.19
C LYS A 160 12.89 1.77 -31.72
N ASP A 161 13.66 2.71 -31.15
CA ASP A 161 13.58 3.16 -29.77
C ASP A 161 13.77 2.05 -28.73
N ILE A 162 14.57 1.03 -29.06
CA ILE A 162 14.89 -0.09 -28.16
C ILE A 162 16.39 -0.20 -27.98
N GLU A 163 16.84 0.12 -26.76
CA GLU A 163 18.23 -0.02 -26.39
C GLU A 163 18.52 -1.46 -25.92
N VAL A 164 19.59 -2.06 -26.45
CA VAL A 164 20.00 -3.43 -26.13
C VAL A 164 21.29 -3.39 -25.30
N LYS A 165 21.23 -3.80 -24.03
CA LYS A 165 22.38 -3.80 -23.11
C LYS A 165 22.81 -5.20 -22.71
N PRO A 166 24.11 -5.54 -22.70
CA PRO A 166 24.57 -6.78 -22.11
C PRO A 166 24.33 -6.77 -20.59
N THR A 167 23.97 -7.93 -20.05
CA THR A 167 23.96 -8.19 -18.61
C THR A 167 25.28 -8.84 -18.24
N ILE A 168 26.05 -8.22 -17.33
CA ILE A 168 27.37 -8.70 -16.94
C ILE A 168 27.28 -9.28 -15.53
N ASN A 169 27.82 -10.48 -15.32
CA ASN A 169 27.88 -11.12 -14.01
C ASN A 169 29.01 -10.51 -13.15
N LYS A 170 29.10 -10.88 -11.86
CA LYS A 170 30.15 -10.37 -10.96
C LYS A 170 31.59 -10.71 -11.39
N GLN A 171 31.77 -11.68 -12.29
CA GLN A 171 33.07 -12.11 -12.82
C GLN A 171 33.45 -11.38 -14.12
N GLY A 172 32.62 -10.44 -14.60
CA GLY A 172 32.86 -9.69 -15.83
C GLY A 172 32.36 -10.37 -17.11
N ASN A 173 31.70 -11.54 -17.02
CA ASN A 173 31.22 -12.28 -18.18
C ASN A 173 29.80 -11.86 -18.57
N ILE A 174 29.53 -11.80 -19.88
CA ILE A 174 28.18 -11.58 -20.41
C ILE A 174 27.29 -12.79 -20.08
N GLN A 175 26.17 -12.54 -19.40
CA GLN A 175 25.17 -13.54 -19.00
C GLN A 175 23.90 -13.48 -19.86
N GLY A 176 23.70 -12.40 -20.61
CA GLY A 176 22.53 -12.22 -21.48
C GLY A 176 22.37 -10.76 -21.91
N TYR A 177 21.18 -10.41 -22.39
CA TYR A 177 20.86 -9.04 -22.82
C TYR A 177 19.60 -8.53 -22.14
N ARG A 178 19.50 -7.21 -22.05
CA ARG A 178 18.30 -6.49 -21.65
C ARG A 178 17.86 -5.60 -22.79
N PHE A 179 16.55 -5.53 -22.97
CA PHE A 179 15.88 -4.66 -23.93
C PHE A 179 15.17 -3.56 -23.17
N ILE A 180 15.58 -2.32 -23.42
CA ILE A 180 15.01 -1.13 -22.80
C ILE A 180 14.18 -0.42 -23.86
N HIS A 181 12.86 -0.46 -23.70
CA HIS A 181 11.94 0.29 -24.55
C HIS A 181 11.94 1.75 -24.07
N LEU A 182 12.63 2.62 -24.81
CA LEU A 182 12.88 4.02 -24.42
C LEU A 182 11.59 4.82 -24.15
N PRO A 183 10.50 4.69 -24.95
CA PRO A 183 9.28 5.47 -24.73
C PRO A 183 8.60 5.20 -23.40
N THR A 184 8.72 3.97 -22.87
CA THR A 184 8.12 3.58 -21.58
C THR A 184 9.14 3.41 -20.47
N ASN A 185 10.43 3.58 -20.77
CA ASN A 185 11.57 3.20 -19.92
C ASN A 185 11.47 1.77 -19.35
N THR A 186 10.77 0.88 -20.05
CA THR A 186 10.55 -0.50 -19.59
C THR A 186 11.78 -1.32 -19.90
N ASN A 187 12.35 -1.93 -18.86
CA ASN A 187 13.57 -2.71 -18.97
C ASN A 187 13.28 -4.21 -18.83
N LEU A 188 13.28 -4.95 -19.93
CA LEU A 188 13.00 -6.40 -19.98
C LEU A 188 14.28 -7.20 -20.13
N LYS A 189 14.39 -8.31 -19.41
CA LYS A 189 15.47 -9.29 -19.60
C LYS A 189 15.08 -10.23 -20.76
N ALA A 190 16.04 -10.52 -21.64
CA ALA A 190 15.93 -11.55 -22.67
C ALA A 190 15.82 -12.96 -22.05
#